data_AF-A0A1E7KQL4-F1
#
_entry.id   AF-A0A1E7KQL4-F1
#
_cell.length_a   1.000
_cell.length_b   1.000
_cell.length_c   1.000
_cell.angle_alpha   90.00
_cell.angle_beta   90.00
_cell.angle_gamma   90.00
#
_symmetry.space_group_name_H-M   'P 1'
#
loop_
_entity.id
_entity.type
_entity.pdbx_description
1 polymer ?
#
loop_
_entity_poly.entity_id
_entity_poly.type
_entity_poly.pdbx_seq_one_letter_code
_entity_poly.pdbx_strand_id
1 'polypeptide(L)'
;GLAATLAALPEHERYPTILGLLRAEVAAVLGHASGQRVDTERAFTELGFDSLTALELRNALTRRTGVPLAATLIFDHPTPAAVAEHLRDELLGADRAGAGHVAPAAGRTADEPIAVIGMSCRFPGGVTTPEEFWEFLAAGGDGIVEFPNDRGWDVEALYDPDPEREGTTYTRHGGFLAGVADFDAGFFGVSPREALAMDPQQRLLLETSWEAIERAGIDPRGLRGSRTGVYAGTNGQDYTTVLREAAEDSDGFLGTGNAASVVSGRISYTLGLEGPAVTVDTACSSSLVALHSAIGALRAGECDTALAGGVTVMTTPAAFLEFSRQRGLAPDGRCRAFSDEADGTGWGE
;
A
#
# COMPACT_ATOMS: atom_id res chain seq x y z
N GLY A 1 30.93 -8.16 -26.33
CA GLY A 1 30.14 -8.64 -25.16
C GLY A 1 28.66 -8.54 -25.48
N LEU A 2 27.79 -9.15 -24.68
CA LEU A 2 26.35 -9.19 -24.92
C LEU A 2 25.74 -7.79 -25.11
N ALA A 3 26.20 -6.78 -24.36
CA ALA A 3 25.79 -5.38 -24.51
C ALA A 3 26.01 -4.82 -25.94
N ALA A 4 27.19 -5.07 -26.53
CA ALA A 4 27.51 -4.60 -27.89
C ALA A 4 26.65 -5.30 -28.96
N THR A 5 26.31 -6.57 -28.75
CA THR A 5 25.39 -7.31 -29.63
C THR A 5 23.97 -6.77 -29.53
N LEU A 6 23.48 -6.49 -28.31
CA LEU A 6 22.14 -5.94 -28.08
C LEU A 6 22.01 -4.50 -28.61
N ALA A 7 23.04 -3.67 -28.47
CA ALA A 7 23.05 -2.31 -29.01
C ALA A 7 22.97 -2.27 -30.55
N ALA A 8 23.51 -3.29 -31.23
CA ALA A 8 23.47 -3.42 -32.68
C ALA A 8 22.14 -3.98 -33.22
N LEU A 9 21.28 -4.54 -32.36
CA LEU A 9 19.96 -5.03 -32.75
C LEU A 9 18.93 -3.89 -32.83
N PRO A 10 17.90 -4.01 -33.70
CA PRO A 10 16.73 -3.13 -33.67
C PRO A 10 16.08 -3.11 -32.29
N GLU A 11 15.56 -1.96 -31.84
CA GLU A 11 15.01 -1.78 -30.48
C GLU A 11 13.95 -2.83 -30.12
N HIS A 12 13.10 -3.20 -31.08
CA HIS A 12 12.05 -4.22 -30.89
C HIS A 12 12.59 -5.65 -30.73
N GLU A 13 13.84 -5.95 -31.11
CA GLU A 13 14.46 -7.27 -30.99
C GLU A 13 15.29 -7.42 -29.70
N ARG A 14 15.58 -6.31 -29.01
CA ARG A 14 16.47 -6.31 -27.83
C ARG A 14 15.84 -7.04 -26.64
N TYR A 15 14.60 -6.68 -26.29
CA TYR A 15 13.90 -7.30 -25.16
C TYR A 15 13.62 -8.81 -25.40
N PRO A 16 13.09 -9.25 -26.57
CA PRO A 16 12.93 -10.68 -26.86
C PRO A 16 14.24 -11.49 -26.76
N THR A 17 15.37 -10.89 -27.15
CA THR A 17 16.68 -11.54 -27.07
C THR A 17 17.13 -11.73 -25.62
N ILE A 18 16.96 -10.72 -24.77
CA ILE A 18 17.28 -10.80 -23.33
C ILE A 18 16.35 -11.80 -22.64
N LEU A 19 15.05 -11.76 -22.93
CA LEU A 19 14.07 -12.67 -22.37
C LEU A 19 14.37 -14.12 -22.78
N GLY A 20 14.78 -14.35 -24.04
CA GLY A 20 15.21 -15.67 -24.52
C GLY A 20 16.45 -16.21 -23.79
N LEU A 21 17.43 -15.34 -23.51
CA LEU A 21 18.61 -15.68 -22.71
C LEU A 21 18.21 -16.08 -21.29
N LEU A 22 17.34 -15.29 -20.66
CA LEU A 22 16.90 -15.55 -19.31
C LEU A 22 16.11 -16.86 -19.21
N ARG A 23 15.19 -17.12 -20.14
CA ARG A 23 14.44 -18.39 -20.19
C ARG A 23 15.37 -19.61 -20.32
N ALA A 24 16.46 -19.48 -21.06
CA ALA A 24 17.46 -20.54 -21.18
C ALA A 24 18.20 -20.78 -19.85
N GLU A 25 18.58 -19.71 -19.14
CA GLU A 25 19.24 -19.83 -17.83
C GLU A 25 18.30 -20.38 -16.75
N VAL A 26 17.05 -19.91 -16.73
CA VAL A 26 16.03 -20.40 -15.80
C VAL A 26 15.79 -21.89 -16.02
N ALA A 27 15.64 -22.33 -17.28
CA ALA A 27 15.50 -23.75 -17.58
C ALA A 27 16.75 -24.57 -17.19
N ALA A 28 17.95 -24.02 -17.39
CA ALA A 28 19.19 -24.71 -17.03
C ALA A 28 19.31 -24.92 -15.52
N VAL A 29 19.02 -23.90 -14.71
CA VAL A 29 19.06 -23.96 -13.24
C VAL A 29 18.00 -24.93 -12.69
N LEU A 30 16.80 -24.93 -13.28
CA LEU A 30 15.71 -25.84 -12.87
C LEU A 30 15.82 -27.25 -13.47
N GLY A 31 16.88 -27.56 -14.23
CA GLY A 31 17.07 -28.87 -14.86
C GLY A 31 16.07 -29.21 -15.97
N HIS A 32 15.43 -28.21 -16.57
CA HIS A 32 14.52 -28.37 -17.70
C HIS A 32 15.26 -28.42 -19.03
N ALA A 33 14.88 -29.34 -19.92
CA ALA A 33 15.51 -29.52 -21.23
C ALA A 33 15.28 -28.35 -22.22
N SER A 34 14.34 -27.44 -21.95
CA SER A 34 14.08 -26.28 -22.82
C SER A 34 13.43 -25.10 -22.08
N GLY A 35 13.85 -23.86 -22.40
CA GLY A 35 13.29 -22.61 -21.87
C GLY A 35 11.88 -22.24 -22.37
N GLN A 36 11.35 -22.96 -23.37
CA GLN A 36 10.02 -22.70 -23.94
C GLN A 36 8.86 -22.99 -22.96
N ARG A 37 9.11 -23.75 -21.88
CA ARG A 37 8.13 -24.07 -20.83
C ARG A 37 8.14 -23.13 -19.63
N VAL A 38 9.09 -22.19 -19.57
CA VAL A 38 9.16 -21.22 -18.46
C VAL A 38 8.13 -20.13 -18.69
N ASP A 39 7.19 -19.98 -17.77
CA ASP A 39 6.27 -18.84 -17.71
C ASP A 39 7.04 -17.59 -17.25
N THR A 40 6.96 -16.50 -18.02
CA THR A 40 7.75 -15.29 -17.80
C THR A 40 7.11 -14.33 -16.82
N GLU A 41 5.80 -14.44 -16.59
CA GLU A 41 5.05 -13.59 -15.66
C GLU A 41 4.90 -14.24 -14.29
N ARG A 42 5.22 -15.53 -14.18
CA ARG A 42 5.11 -16.27 -12.94
C ARG A 42 6.30 -16.00 -12.01
N ALA A 43 6.01 -15.86 -10.71
CA ALA A 43 7.03 -15.62 -9.71
C ALA A 43 8.06 -16.76 -9.65
N PHE A 44 9.33 -16.43 -9.43
CA PHE A 44 10.42 -17.41 -9.33
C PHE A 44 10.17 -18.47 -8.25
N THR A 45 9.60 -18.08 -7.11
CA THR A 45 9.23 -19.00 -6.01
C THR A 45 8.22 -20.06 -6.47
N GLU A 46 7.25 -19.68 -7.29
CA GLU A 46 6.27 -20.59 -7.86
C GLU A 46 6.83 -21.46 -9.00
N LEU A 47 7.90 -21.00 -9.65
CA LEU A 47 8.68 -21.77 -10.62
C LEU A 47 9.63 -22.78 -9.96
N GLY A 48 9.73 -22.78 -8.63
CA GLY A 48 10.55 -23.70 -7.85
C GLY A 48 11.94 -23.18 -7.49
N PHE A 49 12.15 -21.87 -7.52
CA PHE A 49 13.39 -21.27 -7.00
C PHE A 49 13.40 -21.21 -5.47
N ASP A 50 14.56 -21.57 -4.92
CA ASP A 50 14.97 -21.43 -3.53
C ASP A 50 16.22 -20.53 -3.43
N SER A 51 16.77 -20.38 -2.22
CA SER A 51 17.93 -19.51 -1.97
C SER A 51 19.20 -19.93 -2.70
N LEU A 52 19.38 -21.23 -3.03
CA LEU A 52 20.57 -21.72 -3.73
C LEU A 52 20.46 -21.51 -5.24
N THR A 53 19.32 -21.91 -5.81
CA THR A 53 19.01 -21.72 -7.24
C THR A 53 18.92 -20.23 -7.61
N ALA A 54 18.47 -19.37 -6.70
CA ALA A 54 18.54 -17.91 -6.83
C ALA A 54 19.98 -17.41 -7.09
N LEU A 55 20.93 -17.90 -6.28
CA LEU A 55 22.35 -17.55 -6.41
C LEU A 55 22.97 -18.13 -7.68
N GLU A 56 22.58 -19.34 -8.07
CA GLU A 56 23.04 -19.98 -9.31
C GLU A 56 22.61 -19.19 -10.55
N LEU A 57 21.33 -18.81 -10.63
CA LEU A 57 20.81 -17.97 -11.72
C LEU A 57 21.51 -16.63 -11.75
N ARG A 58 21.64 -15.95 -10.60
CA ARG A 58 22.38 -14.69 -10.50
C ARG A 58 23.80 -14.82 -11.03
N ASN A 59 24.54 -15.84 -10.59
CA ASN A 59 25.91 -16.07 -11.03
C ASN A 59 26.01 -16.38 -12.52
N ALA A 60 25.05 -17.13 -13.07
CA ALA A 60 25.00 -17.43 -14.49
C ALA A 60 24.72 -16.19 -15.34
N LEU A 61 23.78 -15.36 -14.93
CA LEU A 61 23.47 -14.09 -15.58
C LEU A 61 24.65 -13.11 -15.51
N THR A 62 25.29 -12.96 -14.34
CA THR A 62 26.51 -12.12 -14.20
C THR A 62 27.61 -12.58 -15.16
N ARG A 63 27.85 -13.90 -15.28
CA ARG A 63 28.87 -14.43 -16.21
C ARG A 63 28.54 -14.15 -17.68
N ARG A 64 27.27 -14.25 -18.08
CA ARG A 64 26.86 -14.11 -19.49
C ARG A 64 26.71 -12.66 -19.93
N THR A 65 26.22 -11.81 -19.03
CA THR A 65 25.91 -10.41 -19.32
C THR A 65 27.11 -9.51 -19.02
N GLY A 66 27.96 -9.89 -18.06
CA GLY A 66 29.03 -9.06 -17.52
C GLY A 66 28.54 -8.00 -16.52
N VAL A 67 27.24 -7.96 -16.22
CA VAL A 67 26.64 -7.01 -15.27
C VAL A 67 26.76 -7.58 -13.84
N PRO A 68 27.26 -6.79 -12.86
CA PRO A 68 27.26 -7.22 -11.47
C PRO A 68 25.85 -7.18 -10.89
N LEU A 69 25.23 -8.35 -10.72
CA LEU A 69 23.88 -8.47 -10.18
C LEU A 69 23.87 -8.75 -8.67
N ALA A 70 22.94 -8.12 -7.94
CA ALA A 70 22.77 -8.30 -6.50
C ALA A 70 22.34 -9.73 -6.13
N ALA A 71 22.70 -10.18 -4.93
CA ALA A 71 22.28 -11.50 -4.44
C ALA A 71 20.75 -11.61 -4.27
N THR A 72 20.07 -10.47 -4.09
CA THR A 72 18.63 -10.32 -3.93
C THR A 72 17.86 -10.23 -5.25
N LEU A 73 18.53 -10.38 -6.41
CA LEU A 73 17.97 -10.15 -7.75
C LEU A 73 16.53 -10.68 -7.95
N ILE A 74 16.28 -11.95 -7.60
CA ILE A 74 14.96 -12.57 -7.83
C ILE A 74 13.90 -12.17 -6.80
N PHE A 75 14.30 -11.51 -5.71
CA PHE A 75 13.37 -10.95 -4.73
C PHE A 75 13.01 -9.52 -5.13
N ASP A 76 13.99 -8.77 -5.64
CA ASP A 76 13.81 -7.40 -6.15
C ASP A 76 13.01 -7.40 -7.47
N HIS A 77 13.25 -8.43 -8.29
CA HIS A 77 12.59 -8.68 -9.57
C HIS A 77 11.99 -10.10 -9.59
N PRO A 78 10.75 -10.27 -9.09
CA PRO A 78 10.19 -11.57 -8.76
C PRO A 78 9.84 -12.45 -9.95
N THR A 79 9.84 -11.93 -11.18
CA THR A 79 9.48 -12.68 -12.38
C THR A 79 10.61 -12.65 -13.41
N PRO A 80 10.69 -13.65 -14.31
CA PRO A 80 11.63 -13.59 -15.42
C PRO A 80 11.46 -12.34 -16.28
N ALA A 81 10.22 -11.89 -16.54
CA ALA A 81 9.99 -10.65 -17.28
C ALA A 81 10.64 -9.45 -16.58
N ALA A 82 10.49 -9.31 -15.25
CA ALA A 82 11.07 -8.23 -14.47
C ALA A 82 12.61 -8.25 -14.47
N VAL A 83 13.24 -9.43 -14.38
CA VAL A 83 14.70 -9.55 -14.50
C VAL A 83 15.19 -9.21 -15.91
N ALA A 84 14.42 -9.55 -16.94
CA ALA A 84 14.76 -9.20 -18.33
C ALA A 84 14.69 -7.69 -18.58
N GLU A 85 13.72 -7.00 -17.98
CA GLU A 85 13.64 -5.53 -18.01
C GLU A 85 14.81 -4.89 -17.27
N HIS A 86 15.11 -5.34 -16.04
CA HIS A 86 16.25 -4.84 -15.28
C HIS A 86 17.58 -5.02 -16.05
N LEU A 87 17.81 -6.20 -16.63
CA LEU A 87 19.00 -6.46 -17.45
C LEU A 87 19.05 -5.60 -18.71
N ARG A 88 17.91 -5.32 -19.35
CA ARG A 88 17.84 -4.41 -20.49
C ARG A 88 18.29 -3.01 -20.08
N ASP A 89 17.82 -2.54 -18.94
CA ASP A 89 18.12 -1.19 -18.46
C ASP A 89 19.58 -1.08 -18.01
N GLU A 90 20.15 -2.10 -17.36
CA GLU A 90 21.58 -2.15 -17.04
C GLU A 90 22.48 -2.23 -18.29
N LEU A 91 22.09 -3.03 -19.29
CA LEU A 91 22.92 -3.26 -20.49
C LEU A 91 22.82 -2.14 -21.53
N LEU A 92 21.69 -1.42 -21.59
CA LEU A 92 21.39 -0.41 -22.62
C LEU A 92 21.16 0.99 -22.04
N GLY A 93 20.90 1.12 -20.74
CA GLY A 93 20.66 2.38 -20.03
C GLY A 93 21.93 3.15 -19.68
N ALA A 94 23.13 2.55 -19.83
CA ALA A 94 24.40 3.25 -19.66
C ALA A 94 24.56 4.47 -20.60
N ASP A 95 23.87 4.50 -21.75
CA ASP A 95 23.82 5.65 -22.67
C ASP A 95 22.60 6.58 -22.45
N ARG A 96 21.64 6.19 -21.60
CA ARG A 96 20.43 6.99 -21.26
C ARG A 96 20.46 7.64 -19.87
N ALA A 97 21.53 7.46 -19.09
CA ALA A 97 21.73 8.10 -17.79
C ALA A 97 21.76 9.65 -17.81
N GLY A 98 21.59 10.28 -18.98
CA GLY A 98 21.48 11.74 -19.14
C GLY A 98 20.05 12.31 -19.21
N ALA A 99 18.99 11.50 -19.22
CA ALA A 99 17.62 12.02 -19.35
C ALA A 99 16.63 11.23 -18.49
N GLY A 100 16.52 11.59 -17.21
CA GLY A 100 15.46 11.08 -16.33
C GLY A 100 15.76 11.12 -14.83
N HIS A 101 17.03 11.24 -14.43
CA HIS A 101 17.38 11.52 -13.04
C HIS A 101 17.61 13.03 -12.91
N VAL A 102 16.64 13.74 -12.36
CA VAL A 102 16.90 15.10 -11.87
C VAL A 102 17.97 14.93 -10.80
N ALA A 103 19.20 15.35 -11.10
CA ALA A 103 20.26 15.42 -10.11
C ALA A 103 19.70 16.10 -8.85
N PRO A 104 20.03 15.65 -7.63
CA PRO A 104 19.52 16.27 -6.41
C PRO A 104 19.81 17.76 -6.52
N ALA A 105 18.74 18.56 -6.55
CA ALA A 105 18.87 20.00 -6.72
C ALA A 105 19.78 20.50 -5.60
N ALA A 106 20.96 20.97 -5.97
CA ALA A 106 21.83 21.69 -5.06
C ALA A 106 21.05 22.92 -4.58
N GLY A 107 20.52 22.84 -3.35
CA GLY A 107 19.83 23.95 -2.68
C GLY A 107 18.34 23.76 -2.38
N ARG A 108 17.89 22.56 -1.95
CA ARG A 108 16.60 22.48 -1.24
C ARG A 108 16.69 23.33 0.02
N THR A 109 15.88 24.39 0.09
CA THR A 109 15.83 25.27 1.26
C THR A 109 14.86 24.70 2.28
N ALA A 110 15.07 24.98 3.56
CA ALA A 110 14.16 24.54 4.63
C ALA A 110 12.71 25.02 4.41
N ASP A 111 12.52 26.09 3.64
CA ASP A 111 11.23 26.72 3.35
C ASP A 111 10.73 26.44 1.92
N GLU A 112 11.31 25.46 1.21
CA GLU A 112 10.83 25.09 -0.12
C GLU A 112 9.34 24.67 -0.05
N PRO A 113 8.47 25.26 -0.89
CA PRO A 113 7.07 24.85 -0.98
C PRO A 113 6.95 23.40 -1.46
N ILE A 114 6.02 22.65 -0.87
CA ILE A 114 5.73 21.26 -1.25
C ILE A 114 4.48 21.22 -2.13
N ALA A 115 4.60 20.61 -3.31
CA ALA A 115 3.49 20.44 -4.22
C ALA A 115 2.65 19.20 -3.86
N VAL A 116 1.32 19.35 -3.80
CA VAL A 116 0.38 18.22 -3.79
C VAL A 116 0.03 17.92 -5.24
N ILE A 117 0.52 16.79 -5.76
CA ILE A 117 0.44 16.46 -7.19
C ILE A 117 -0.64 15.42 -7.52
N GLY A 118 -1.21 14.74 -6.52
CA GLY A 118 -2.30 13.77 -6.68
C GLY A 118 -2.94 13.46 -5.32
N MET A 119 -4.19 13.04 -5.33
CA MET A 119 -4.99 12.72 -4.13
C MET A 119 -5.96 11.57 -4.44
N SER A 120 -6.23 10.72 -3.47
CA SER A 120 -7.33 9.75 -3.47
C SER A 120 -7.89 9.65 -2.06
N CYS A 121 -9.15 9.27 -1.91
CA CYS A 121 -9.81 9.12 -0.63
C CYS A 121 -10.97 8.13 -0.68
N ARG A 122 -11.35 7.63 0.49
CA ARG A 122 -12.62 6.95 0.75
C ARG A 122 -13.24 7.61 1.98
N PHE A 123 -14.52 7.97 1.91
CA PHE A 123 -15.23 8.58 3.03
C PHE A 123 -16.68 8.06 3.12
N PRO A 124 -17.32 8.16 4.30
CA PRO A 124 -18.74 7.88 4.48
C PRO A 124 -19.62 8.65 3.49
N GLY A 125 -20.84 8.15 3.26
CA GLY A 125 -21.74 8.71 2.25
C GLY A 125 -21.48 8.23 0.82
N GLY A 126 -20.69 7.16 0.66
CA GLY A 126 -20.39 6.56 -0.64
C GLY A 126 -19.35 7.34 -1.45
N VAL A 127 -18.53 8.16 -0.79
CA VAL A 127 -17.50 8.97 -1.43
C VAL A 127 -16.26 8.13 -1.70
N THR A 128 -15.88 8.04 -2.97
CA THR A 128 -14.73 7.24 -3.43
C THR A 128 -13.65 8.06 -4.11
N THR A 129 -13.90 9.36 -4.33
CA THR A 129 -12.97 10.27 -5.02
C THR A 129 -12.95 11.66 -4.36
N PRO A 130 -11.85 12.43 -4.52
CA PRO A 130 -11.79 13.81 -4.04
C PRO A 130 -12.88 14.72 -4.64
N GLU A 131 -13.26 14.47 -5.89
CA GLU A 131 -14.32 15.21 -6.58
C GLU A 131 -15.70 14.92 -5.97
N GLU A 132 -16.03 13.64 -5.73
CA GLU A 132 -17.25 13.25 -5.02
C GLU A 132 -17.29 13.82 -3.60
N PHE A 133 -16.14 13.86 -2.92
CA PHE A 133 -16.04 14.45 -1.59
C PHE A 133 -16.36 15.94 -1.62
N TRP A 134 -15.84 16.66 -2.61
CA TRP A 134 -16.14 18.07 -2.81
C TRP A 134 -17.65 18.31 -3.04
N GLU A 135 -18.27 17.52 -3.92
CA GLU A 135 -19.70 17.61 -4.20
C GLU A 135 -20.54 17.30 -2.95
N PHE A 136 -20.16 16.27 -2.20
CA PHE A 136 -20.81 15.90 -0.94
C PHE A 136 -20.76 17.05 0.08
N LEU A 137 -19.59 17.67 0.27
CA LEU A 137 -19.43 18.82 1.18
C LEU A 137 -20.22 20.04 0.70
N ALA A 138 -20.16 20.36 -0.60
CA ALA A 138 -20.85 21.50 -1.17
C ALA A 138 -22.39 21.38 -1.09
N ALA A 139 -22.91 20.15 -1.11
CA ALA A 139 -24.34 19.86 -0.91
C ALA A 139 -24.78 19.85 0.56
N GLY A 140 -23.84 19.98 1.52
CA GLY A 140 -24.13 19.82 2.95
C GLY A 140 -24.46 18.38 3.34
N GLY A 141 -23.80 17.41 2.70
CA GLY A 141 -23.98 15.99 2.97
C GLY A 141 -23.65 15.61 4.42
N ASP A 142 -24.39 14.64 4.94
CA ASP A 142 -24.18 14.03 6.25
C ASP A 142 -23.99 12.53 6.08
N GLY A 143 -22.80 12.03 6.46
CA GLY A 143 -22.38 10.65 6.26
C GLY A 143 -22.70 9.75 7.46
N ILE A 144 -23.36 10.29 8.49
CA ILE A 144 -23.73 9.56 9.70
C ILE A 144 -24.94 8.67 9.40
N VAL A 145 -24.73 7.36 9.58
CA VAL A 145 -25.72 6.31 9.37
C VAL A 145 -25.80 5.41 10.60
N GLU A 146 -26.78 4.51 10.63
CA GLU A 146 -26.81 3.44 11.64
C GLU A 146 -25.63 2.48 11.48
N PHE A 147 -25.28 1.76 12.54
CA PHE A 147 -24.21 0.77 12.52
C PHE A 147 -24.34 -0.24 11.37
N PRO A 148 -23.21 -0.64 10.76
CA PRO A 148 -23.20 -1.54 9.63
C PRO A 148 -23.67 -2.95 10.02
N ASN A 149 -24.38 -3.61 9.11
CA ASN A 149 -24.89 -4.97 9.30
C ASN A 149 -24.00 -6.08 8.69
N ASP A 150 -22.87 -5.69 8.10
CA ASP A 150 -21.93 -6.55 7.40
C ASP A 150 -20.62 -6.82 8.18
N ARG A 151 -20.53 -6.34 9.43
CA ARG A 151 -19.35 -6.52 10.31
C ARG A 151 -19.53 -7.57 11.41
N GLY A 152 -20.66 -8.27 11.42
CA GLY A 152 -20.96 -9.29 12.43
C GLY A 152 -21.26 -8.75 13.83
N TRP A 153 -21.54 -7.46 13.97
CA TRP A 153 -21.85 -6.84 15.25
C TRP A 153 -23.27 -7.21 15.71
N ASP A 154 -23.42 -7.66 16.96
CA ASP A 154 -24.74 -7.84 17.59
C ASP A 154 -25.26 -6.49 18.08
N VAL A 155 -25.74 -5.65 17.15
CA VAL A 155 -26.16 -4.26 17.42
C VAL A 155 -27.26 -4.19 18.50
N GLU A 156 -28.13 -5.20 18.57
CA GLU A 156 -29.19 -5.23 19.59
C GLU A 156 -28.64 -5.53 20.99
N ALA A 157 -27.67 -6.45 21.13
CA ALA A 157 -27.01 -6.68 22.40
C ALA A 157 -26.05 -5.56 22.81
N LEU A 158 -25.47 -4.85 21.83
CA LEU A 158 -24.49 -3.77 22.04
C LEU A 158 -25.14 -2.47 22.53
N TYR A 159 -26.42 -2.24 22.26
CA TYR A 159 -27.05 -0.95 22.57
C TYR A 159 -27.78 -0.95 23.92
N ASP A 160 -27.51 0.07 24.72
CA ASP A 160 -28.35 0.43 25.86
C ASP A 160 -28.33 1.96 26.06
N PRO A 161 -29.49 2.62 26.23
CA PRO A 161 -29.52 4.06 26.47
C PRO A 161 -28.92 4.49 27.82
N ASP A 162 -28.71 3.56 28.77
CA ASP A 162 -28.04 3.83 30.04
C ASP A 162 -26.50 3.84 29.87
N PRO A 163 -25.82 5.00 29.97
CA PRO A 163 -24.37 5.07 29.84
C PRO A 163 -23.61 4.35 30.96
N GLU A 164 -24.27 3.99 32.07
CA GLU A 164 -23.66 3.24 33.17
C GLU A 164 -23.62 1.73 32.91
N ARG A 165 -24.35 1.24 31.90
CA ARG A 165 -24.35 -0.19 31.57
C ARG A 165 -23.05 -0.60 30.87
N GLU A 166 -22.26 -1.40 31.58
CA GLU A 166 -21.00 -1.90 31.06
C GLU A 166 -21.17 -2.77 29.81
N GLY A 167 -20.23 -2.65 28.87
CA GLY A 167 -20.22 -3.45 27.64
C GLY A 167 -21.28 -3.04 26.61
N THR A 168 -21.91 -1.88 26.79
CA THR A 168 -22.90 -1.34 25.85
C THR A 168 -22.56 0.08 25.37
N THR A 169 -23.19 0.52 24.30
CA THR A 169 -23.12 1.87 23.73
C THR A 169 -24.50 2.52 23.71
N TYR A 170 -24.59 3.80 24.04
CA TYR A 170 -25.86 4.56 23.97
C TYR A 170 -26.10 5.23 22.62
N THR A 171 -25.16 5.09 21.66
CA THR A 171 -25.36 5.48 20.26
C THR A 171 -25.31 4.26 19.35
N ARG A 172 -26.08 4.31 18.26
CA ARG A 172 -26.06 3.35 17.15
C ARG A 172 -25.61 4.01 15.84
N HIS A 173 -25.05 5.22 15.91
CA HIS A 173 -24.76 6.05 14.74
C HIS A 173 -23.27 6.33 14.60
N GLY A 174 -22.78 6.33 13.37
CA GLY A 174 -21.40 6.67 13.00
C GLY A 174 -21.25 6.85 11.49
N GLY A 175 -20.09 7.34 11.07
CA GLY A 175 -19.70 7.38 9.67
C GLY A 175 -18.97 6.10 9.28
N PHE A 176 -19.47 5.37 8.31
CA PHE A 176 -18.88 4.09 7.87
C PHE A 176 -18.62 4.07 6.37
N LEU A 177 -17.50 3.47 5.98
CA LEU A 177 -17.21 3.14 4.59
C LEU A 177 -18.09 1.98 4.13
N ALA A 178 -18.58 2.08 2.90
CA ALA A 178 -19.21 0.97 2.21
C ALA A 178 -18.13 0.06 1.58
N GLY A 179 -18.41 -1.24 1.49
CA GLY A 179 -17.53 -2.17 0.76
C GLY A 179 -16.16 -2.37 1.40
N VAL A 180 -16.01 -2.21 2.72
CA VAL A 180 -14.72 -2.32 3.42
C VAL A 180 -14.07 -3.71 3.30
N ALA A 181 -14.85 -4.72 2.93
CA ALA A 181 -14.37 -6.07 2.65
C ALA A 181 -13.87 -6.25 1.21
N ASP A 182 -14.24 -5.35 0.29
CA ASP A 182 -13.88 -5.43 -1.13
C ASP A 182 -12.39 -5.14 -1.30
N PHE A 183 -11.72 -5.93 -2.15
CA PHE A 183 -10.31 -5.75 -2.48
C PHE A 183 -9.92 -6.55 -3.72
N ASP A 184 -9.26 -5.91 -4.68
CA ASP A 184 -8.69 -6.61 -5.85
C ASP A 184 -7.34 -7.26 -5.49
N ALA A 185 -7.42 -8.40 -4.81
CA ALA A 185 -6.23 -9.14 -4.37
C ALA A 185 -5.34 -9.56 -5.55
N GLY A 186 -5.94 -9.96 -6.67
CA GLY A 186 -5.21 -10.42 -7.86
C GLY A 186 -4.36 -9.30 -8.48
N PHE A 187 -4.90 -8.09 -8.54
CA PHE A 187 -4.19 -6.91 -9.03
C PHE A 187 -2.91 -6.61 -8.23
N PHE A 188 -2.98 -6.74 -6.90
CA PHE A 188 -1.84 -6.49 -6.02
C PHE A 188 -0.93 -7.71 -5.78
N GLY A 189 -1.17 -8.82 -6.48
CA GLY A 189 -0.40 -10.06 -6.31
C GLY A 189 -0.58 -10.72 -4.94
N VAL A 190 -1.71 -10.45 -4.27
CA VAL A 190 -2.06 -10.99 -2.96
C VAL A 190 -2.89 -12.25 -3.14
N SER A 191 -2.52 -13.33 -2.44
CA SER A 191 -3.33 -14.56 -2.49
C SER A 191 -4.68 -14.36 -1.79
N PRO A 192 -5.76 -15.07 -2.20
CA PRO A 192 -7.05 -14.96 -1.52
C PRO A 192 -6.99 -15.22 -0.01
N ARG A 193 -6.10 -16.12 0.43
CA ARG A 193 -5.90 -16.42 1.85
C ARG A 193 -5.24 -15.28 2.60
N GLU A 194 -4.22 -14.67 2.01
CA GLU A 194 -3.56 -13.50 2.60
C GLU A 194 -4.53 -12.31 2.67
N ALA A 195 -5.31 -12.08 1.61
CA ALA A 195 -6.28 -10.98 1.55
C ALA A 195 -7.32 -11.04 2.69
N LEU A 196 -7.78 -12.23 3.07
CA LEU A 196 -8.69 -12.42 4.21
C LEU A 196 -8.05 -12.05 5.55
N ALA A 197 -6.76 -12.33 5.71
CA ALA A 197 -6.00 -12.03 6.93
C ALA A 197 -5.50 -10.57 7.00
N MET A 198 -5.58 -9.83 5.90
CA MET A 198 -5.16 -8.42 5.84
C MET A 198 -6.20 -7.50 6.48
N ASP A 199 -5.74 -6.65 7.40
CA ASP A 199 -6.50 -5.52 7.91
C ASP A 199 -7.04 -4.68 6.71
N PRO A 200 -8.36 -4.39 6.65
CA PRO A 200 -8.94 -3.53 5.62
C PRO A 200 -8.20 -2.20 5.42
N GLN A 201 -7.59 -1.66 6.48
CA GLN A 201 -6.77 -0.45 6.41
C GLN A 201 -5.58 -0.61 5.45
N GLN A 202 -4.93 -1.78 5.42
CA GLN A 202 -3.83 -2.06 4.48
C GLN A 202 -4.35 -2.18 3.04
N ARG A 203 -5.53 -2.79 2.86
CA ARG A 203 -6.15 -2.99 1.54
C ARG A 203 -6.56 -1.66 0.91
N LEU A 204 -7.31 -0.84 1.66
CA LEU A 204 -7.73 0.48 1.23
C LEU A 204 -6.53 1.37 0.91
N LEU A 205 -5.49 1.37 1.75
CA LEU A 205 -4.32 2.19 1.49
C LEU A 205 -3.53 1.75 0.25
N LEU A 206 -3.51 0.46 -0.10
CA LEU A 206 -2.94 0.01 -1.37
C LEU A 206 -3.71 0.60 -2.56
N GLU A 207 -5.04 0.50 -2.55
CA GLU A 207 -5.91 1.05 -3.60
C GLU A 207 -5.77 2.57 -3.71
N THR A 208 -5.92 3.29 -2.61
CA THR A 208 -5.86 4.75 -2.62
C THR A 208 -4.46 5.27 -2.96
N SER A 209 -3.40 4.54 -2.59
CA SER A 209 -2.03 4.90 -2.99
C SER A 209 -1.84 4.74 -4.49
N TRP A 210 -2.30 3.62 -5.07
CA TRP A 210 -2.25 3.40 -6.51
C TRP A 210 -3.00 4.50 -7.26
N GLU A 211 -4.22 4.77 -6.85
CA GLU A 211 -5.08 5.80 -7.44
C GLU A 211 -4.50 7.21 -7.34
N ALA A 212 -3.90 7.56 -6.21
CA ALA A 212 -3.27 8.88 -6.03
C ALA A 212 -2.10 9.07 -7.00
N ILE A 213 -1.34 8.00 -7.27
CA ILE A 213 -0.24 8.00 -8.25
C ILE A 213 -0.78 8.16 -9.67
N GLU A 214 -1.81 7.40 -10.04
CA GLU A 214 -2.43 7.53 -11.36
C GLU A 214 -3.03 8.92 -11.58
N ARG A 215 -3.69 9.48 -10.56
CA ARG A 215 -4.23 10.85 -10.59
C ARG A 215 -3.15 11.92 -10.68
N ALA A 216 -1.94 11.64 -10.20
CA ALA A 216 -0.78 12.50 -10.42
C ALA A 216 -0.22 12.43 -11.85
N GLY A 217 -0.78 11.58 -12.71
CA GLY A 217 -0.29 11.35 -14.07
C GLY A 217 1.05 10.60 -14.12
N ILE A 218 1.34 9.82 -13.08
CA ILE A 218 2.58 9.03 -12.94
C ILE A 218 2.25 7.57 -13.24
N ASP A 219 3.08 6.89 -14.06
CA ASP A 219 2.99 5.43 -14.21
C ASP A 219 3.55 4.75 -12.94
N PRO A 220 2.73 4.01 -12.16
CA PRO A 220 3.19 3.38 -10.92
C PRO A 220 4.36 2.41 -11.13
N ARG A 221 4.49 1.80 -12.31
CA ARG A 221 5.61 0.89 -12.63
C ARG A 221 6.94 1.62 -12.73
N GLY A 222 6.91 2.88 -13.13
CA GLY A 222 8.08 3.75 -13.21
C GLY A 222 8.63 4.18 -11.85
N LEU A 223 7.89 3.92 -10.75
CA LEU A 223 8.33 4.24 -9.39
C LEU A 223 9.16 3.12 -8.74
N ARG A 224 9.26 1.93 -9.35
CA ARG A 224 10.11 0.86 -8.83
C ARG A 224 11.57 1.31 -8.77
N GLY A 225 12.22 1.12 -7.64
CA GLY A 225 13.58 1.60 -7.36
C GLY A 225 13.68 3.11 -7.09
N SER A 226 12.56 3.84 -7.09
CA SER A 226 12.59 5.28 -6.84
C SER A 226 12.72 5.58 -5.35
N ARG A 227 13.28 6.75 -5.04
CA ARG A 227 13.34 7.30 -3.68
C ARG A 227 12.01 7.92 -3.27
N THR A 228 10.91 7.19 -3.46
CA THR A 228 9.57 7.62 -3.04
C THR A 228 9.32 7.14 -1.61
N GLY A 229 9.02 8.06 -0.70
CA GLY A 229 8.68 7.72 0.69
C GLY A 229 7.20 7.42 0.88
N VAL A 230 6.86 6.66 1.92
CA VAL A 230 5.49 6.35 2.34
C VAL A 230 5.33 6.68 3.81
N TYR A 231 4.43 7.61 4.12
CA TYR A 231 4.14 8.09 5.47
C TYR A 231 2.66 7.93 5.76
N ALA A 232 2.31 6.97 6.62
CA ALA A 232 0.92 6.65 6.93
C ALA A 232 0.60 6.90 8.41
N GLY A 233 -0.44 7.67 8.68
CA GLY A 233 -1.04 7.78 10.01
C GLY A 233 -2.09 6.70 10.25
N THR A 234 -2.09 6.11 11.44
CA THR A 234 -3.14 5.19 11.90
C THR A 234 -3.47 5.49 13.37
N ASN A 235 -4.54 4.90 13.88
CA ASN A 235 -4.98 5.01 15.28
C ASN A 235 -5.23 3.66 15.95
N GLY A 236 -4.75 2.56 15.35
CA GLY A 236 -4.84 1.21 15.90
C GLY A 236 -5.31 0.18 14.87
N GLN A 237 -5.27 -1.09 15.27
CA GLN A 237 -5.57 -2.26 14.43
C GLN A 237 -6.42 -3.21 15.26
N ASP A 238 -7.73 -3.18 15.04
CA ASP A 238 -8.69 -3.98 15.79
C ASP A 238 -9.10 -5.27 15.05
N TYR A 239 -8.73 -5.41 13.77
CA TYR A 239 -9.07 -6.57 12.93
C TYR A 239 -8.49 -7.89 13.45
N THR A 240 -7.38 -7.84 14.18
CA THR A 240 -6.83 -9.03 14.86
C THR A 240 -7.82 -9.66 15.84
N THR A 241 -8.71 -8.87 16.44
CA THR A 241 -9.78 -9.37 17.32
C THR A 241 -10.78 -10.21 16.52
N VAL A 242 -11.23 -9.68 15.38
CA VAL A 242 -12.16 -10.37 14.48
C VAL A 242 -11.58 -11.70 13.99
N LEU A 243 -10.32 -11.70 13.54
CA LEU A 243 -9.65 -12.91 13.06
C LEU A 243 -9.49 -13.97 14.17
N ARG A 244 -9.24 -13.56 15.41
CA ARG A 244 -9.13 -14.47 16.56
C ARG A 244 -10.47 -15.09 16.93
N GLU A 245 -11.56 -14.32 16.87
CA GLU A 245 -12.91 -14.80 17.16
C GLU A 245 -13.41 -15.79 16.10
N ALA A 246 -13.08 -15.55 14.83
CA ALA A 246 -13.43 -16.44 13.73
C ALA A 246 -12.68 -17.79 13.76
N ALA A 247 -11.65 -17.93 14.63
CA ALA A 247 -10.78 -19.11 14.72
C ALA A 247 -10.19 -19.55 13.36
N GLU A 248 -9.99 -18.59 12.45
CA GLU A 248 -9.43 -18.86 11.13
C GLU A 248 -7.92 -19.13 11.23
N ASP A 249 -7.53 -20.33 10.81
CA ASP A 249 -6.12 -20.69 10.66
C ASP A 249 -5.52 -19.89 9.51
N SER A 250 -4.95 -18.75 9.87
CA SER A 250 -4.42 -17.74 8.95
C SER A 250 -2.95 -17.98 8.60
N ASP A 251 -2.43 -19.18 8.92
CA ASP A 251 -1.28 -19.83 8.26
C ASP A 251 -0.04 -18.92 8.10
N GLY A 252 0.24 -18.08 9.11
CA GLY A 252 1.41 -17.19 9.13
C GLY A 252 1.18 -15.76 8.61
N PHE A 253 0.00 -15.43 8.07
CA PHE A 253 -0.32 -14.09 7.56
C PHE A 253 -0.80 -13.11 8.63
N LEU A 254 -1.19 -13.58 9.83
CA LEU A 254 -1.69 -12.69 10.90
C LEU A 254 -0.72 -11.56 11.25
N GLY A 255 0.57 -11.88 11.36
CA GLY A 255 1.59 -10.93 11.76
C GLY A 255 1.72 -9.79 10.74
N THR A 256 1.87 -10.13 9.46
CA THR A 256 2.03 -9.12 8.40
C THR A 256 0.72 -8.45 8.03
N GLY A 257 -0.39 -9.17 8.08
CA GLY A 257 -1.73 -8.66 7.76
C GLY A 257 -2.23 -7.57 8.70
N ASN A 258 -1.68 -7.46 9.92
CA ASN A 258 -2.21 -6.56 10.95
C ASN A 258 -1.16 -5.70 11.66
N ALA A 259 0.13 -5.84 11.34
CA ALA A 259 1.16 -5.00 11.94
C ALA A 259 1.08 -3.56 11.41
N ALA A 260 1.11 -2.57 12.31
CA ALA A 260 1.11 -1.15 11.94
C ALA A 260 2.26 -0.78 10.99
N SER A 261 3.46 -1.35 11.19
CA SER A 261 4.61 -1.13 10.29
C SER A 261 4.36 -1.61 8.86
N VAL A 262 3.50 -2.60 8.66
CA VAL A 262 3.19 -3.15 7.34
C VAL A 262 2.21 -2.26 6.58
N VAL A 263 1.50 -1.35 7.24
CA VAL A 263 0.62 -0.36 6.57
C VAL A 263 1.39 0.47 5.53
N SER A 264 2.51 1.09 5.93
CA SER A 264 3.39 1.81 5.01
C SER A 264 4.30 0.86 4.23
N GLY A 265 4.84 -0.17 4.89
CA GLY A 265 5.78 -1.10 4.29
C GLY A 265 5.21 -1.91 3.12
N ARG A 266 3.93 -2.27 3.14
CA ARG A 266 3.28 -3.02 2.05
C ARG A 266 3.12 -2.17 0.80
N ILE A 267 2.80 -0.88 0.93
CA ILE A 267 2.77 0.04 -0.21
C ILE A 267 4.17 0.10 -0.85
N SER A 268 5.21 0.32 -0.03
CA SER A 268 6.60 0.34 -0.52
C SER A 268 6.98 -0.97 -1.20
N TYR A 269 6.64 -2.11 -0.62
CA TYR A 269 6.94 -3.43 -1.18
C TYR A 269 6.24 -3.66 -2.52
N THR A 270 4.92 -3.44 -2.58
CA THR A 270 4.11 -3.69 -3.76
C THR A 270 4.51 -2.79 -4.93
N LEU A 271 4.77 -1.50 -4.66
CA LEU A 271 5.18 -0.53 -5.67
C LEU A 271 6.70 -0.49 -5.91
N GLY A 272 7.50 -1.26 -5.16
CA GLY A 272 8.95 -1.29 -5.26
C GLY A 272 9.63 0.03 -4.88
N LEU A 273 9.11 0.76 -3.89
CA LEU A 273 9.64 2.06 -3.47
C LEU A 273 10.79 1.90 -2.48
N GLU A 274 11.86 2.67 -2.64
CA GLU A 274 13.08 2.59 -1.83
C GLU A 274 13.28 3.81 -0.91
N GLY A 275 12.30 4.72 -0.84
CA GLY A 275 12.30 5.79 0.16
C GLY A 275 11.87 5.30 1.55
N PRO A 276 11.88 6.19 2.56
CA PRO A 276 11.47 5.82 3.92
C PRO A 276 10.01 5.33 3.95
N ALA A 277 9.75 4.24 4.68
CA ALA A 277 8.41 3.73 4.94
C ALA A 277 8.11 3.83 6.44
N VAL A 278 7.22 4.74 6.81
CA VAL A 278 6.96 5.10 8.21
C VAL A 278 5.46 5.08 8.48
N THR A 279 5.07 4.32 9.50
CA THR A 279 3.75 4.40 10.10
C THR A 279 3.84 5.15 11.43
N VAL A 280 2.95 6.12 11.65
CA VAL A 280 2.90 6.92 12.89
C VAL A 280 1.55 6.79 13.58
N ASP A 281 1.59 6.80 14.91
CA ASP A 281 0.41 6.87 15.76
C ASP A 281 0.61 7.99 16.79
N THR A 282 -0.11 9.09 16.57
CA THR A 282 -0.30 10.21 17.49
C THR A 282 -1.79 10.46 17.69
N ALA A 283 -2.58 9.38 17.71
CA ALA A 283 -4.03 9.36 17.78
C ALA A 283 -4.68 10.24 16.69
N CYS A 284 -5.53 11.20 17.06
CA CYS A 284 -6.30 12.01 16.12
C CYS A 284 -5.44 12.89 15.18
N SER A 285 -4.14 13.05 15.48
CA SER A 285 -3.22 13.86 14.68
C SER A 285 -2.31 13.06 13.74
N SER A 286 -2.43 11.72 13.71
CA SER A 286 -1.50 10.83 13.02
C SER A 286 -1.28 11.20 11.55
N SER A 287 -2.34 11.51 10.79
CA SER A 287 -2.22 11.85 9.36
C SER A 287 -1.45 13.16 9.12
N LEU A 288 -1.63 14.17 9.98
CA LEU A 288 -0.89 15.42 9.89
C LEU A 288 0.56 15.27 10.35
N VAL A 289 0.84 14.40 11.32
CA VAL A 289 2.22 14.07 11.72
C VAL A 289 2.93 13.26 10.62
N ALA A 290 2.23 12.37 9.94
CA ALA A 290 2.73 11.66 8.76
C ALA A 290 3.08 12.65 7.64
N LEU A 291 2.16 13.58 7.31
CA LEU A 291 2.40 14.65 6.35
C LEU A 291 3.58 15.54 6.74
N HIS A 292 3.68 15.93 8.02
CA HIS A 292 4.79 16.72 8.53
C HIS A 292 6.14 16.00 8.33
N SER A 293 6.19 14.70 8.64
CA SER A 293 7.38 13.88 8.47
C SER A 293 7.78 13.73 6.99
N ALA A 294 6.80 13.54 6.09
CA ALA A 294 7.02 13.49 4.65
C ALA A 294 7.61 14.81 4.11
N ILE A 295 7.07 15.96 4.54
CA ILE A 295 7.59 17.28 4.18
C ILE A 295 9.05 17.44 4.65
N GLY A 296 9.34 16.99 5.87
CA GLY A 296 10.71 16.98 6.41
C GLY A 296 11.67 16.18 5.55
N ALA A 297 11.29 14.96 5.17
CA ALA A 297 12.11 14.07 4.35
C ALA A 297 12.32 14.59 2.92
N LEU A 298 11.30 15.18 2.30
CA LEU A 298 11.42 15.83 0.98
C LEU A 298 12.42 16.99 1.03
N ARG A 299 12.34 17.85 2.05
CA ARG A 299 13.26 18.99 2.23
C ARG A 299 14.67 18.57 2.59
N ALA A 300 14.82 17.53 3.41
CA ALA A 300 16.10 16.90 3.71
C ALA A 300 16.70 16.16 2.51
N GLY A 301 15.90 15.93 1.47
CA GLY A 301 16.26 15.17 0.28
C GLY A 301 16.51 13.69 0.58
N GLU A 302 15.82 13.12 1.57
CA GLU A 302 15.77 11.69 1.87
C GLU A 302 14.89 10.94 0.86
N CYS A 303 13.87 11.62 0.33
CA CYS A 303 13.03 11.18 -0.77
C CYS A 303 12.81 12.33 -1.78
N ASP A 304 12.41 11.99 -3.01
CA ASP A 304 12.11 12.96 -4.07
C ASP A 304 10.62 13.08 -4.37
N THR A 305 9.83 12.13 -3.89
CA THR A 305 8.36 12.14 -3.89
C THR A 305 7.90 11.40 -2.63
N ALA A 306 6.70 11.70 -2.14
CA ALA A 306 6.17 11.02 -0.96
C ALA A 306 4.66 10.80 -1.08
N LEU A 307 4.22 9.62 -0.67
CA LEU A 307 2.83 9.36 -0.29
C LEU A 307 2.68 9.71 1.19
N ALA A 308 1.70 10.56 1.50
CA ALA A 308 1.41 10.96 2.87
C ALA A 308 -0.10 10.98 3.11
N GLY A 309 -0.56 10.36 4.19
CA GLY A 309 -1.98 10.30 4.51
C GLY A 309 -2.26 9.57 5.82
N GLY A 310 -3.48 9.09 5.98
CA GLY A 310 -3.86 8.24 7.09
C GLY A 310 -5.08 7.39 6.77
N VAL A 311 -5.35 6.45 7.66
CA VAL A 311 -6.45 5.50 7.51
C VAL A 311 -7.05 5.20 8.89
N THR A 312 -8.36 5.02 8.93
CA THR A 312 -9.04 4.45 10.09
C THR A 312 -10.22 3.62 9.61
N VAL A 313 -10.32 2.41 10.12
CA VAL A 313 -11.44 1.50 9.87
C VAL A 313 -11.76 0.84 11.21
N MET A 314 -13.04 0.84 11.57
CA MET A 314 -13.54 0.26 12.82
C MET A 314 -14.08 -1.14 12.54
N THR A 315 -13.25 -2.18 12.61
CA THR A 315 -13.74 -3.55 12.37
C THR A 315 -14.53 -4.11 13.55
N THR A 316 -14.35 -3.52 14.74
CA THR A 316 -15.06 -3.86 15.98
C THR A 316 -15.79 -2.63 16.56
N PRO A 317 -16.81 -2.83 17.42
CA PRO A 317 -17.51 -1.71 18.07
C PRO A 317 -16.74 -1.11 19.26
N ALA A 318 -15.47 -1.48 19.48
CA ALA A 318 -14.73 -1.18 20.72
C ALA A 318 -14.65 0.32 21.04
N ALA A 319 -14.41 1.17 20.03
CA ALA A 319 -14.33 2.62 20.21
C ALA A 319 -15.66 3.22 20.73
N PHE A 320 -16.80 2.71 20.25
CA PHE A 320 -18.12 3.15 20.72
C PHE A 320 -18.38 2.72 22.17
N LEU A 321 -17.99 1.50 22.55
CA LEU A 321 -18.13 0.99 23.92
C LEU A 321 -17.27 1.80 24.91
N GLU A 322 -16.01 2.07 24.53
CA GLU A 322 -15.08 2.81 25.38
C GLU A 322 -15.51 4.26 25.59
N PHE A 323 -15.93 4.95 24.53
CA PHE A 323 -16.33 6.35 24.62
C PHE A 323 -17.74 6.55 25.18
N SER A 324 -18.60 5.53 25.10
CA SER A 324 -19.88 5.54 25.80
C SER A 324 -19.68 5.59 27.32
N ARG A 325 -18.75 4.80 27.86
CA ARG A 325 -18.40 4.86 29.29
C ARG A 325 -17.88 6.22 29.74
N GLN A 326 -17.20 6.93 28.85
CA GLN A 326 -16.67 8.28 29.11
C GLN A 326 -17.71 9.39 28.90
N ARG A 327 -18.92 9.03 28.42
CA ARG A 327 -19.96 9.99 27.99
C ARG A 327 -19.44 10.97 26.94
N GLY A 328 -18.57 10.49 26.05
CA GLY A 328 -17.89 11.31 25.05
C GLY A 328 -18.58 11.36 23.68
N LEU A 329 -19.62 10.55 23.45
CA LEU A 329 -20.30 10.43 22.16
C LEU A 329 -21.55 11.30 22.10
N ALA A 330 -21.80 11.88 20.93
CA ALA A 330 -23.10 12.44 20.63
C ALA A 330 -24.12 11.28 20.47
N PRO A 331 -25.29 11.28 21.13
CA PRO A 331 -26.28 10.20 21.05
C PRO A 331 -26.76 9.91 19.62
N ASP A 332 -26.76 10.93 18.76
CA ASP A 332 -27.14 10.80 17.35
C ASP A 332 -25.94 10.67 16.39
N GLY A 333 -24.73 10.55 16.95
CA GLY A 333 -23.48 10.37 16.21
C GLY A 333 -22.97 11.61 15.46
N ARG A 334 -23.56 12.80 15.66
CA ARG A 334 -23.17 14.02 14.92
C ARG A 334 -22.23 14.93 15.69
N CYS A 335 -21.10 15.30 15.06
CA CYS A 335 -20.21 16.34 15.57
C CYS A 335 -20.79 17.74 15.30
N ARG A 336 -21.32 18.41 16.33
CA ARG A 336 -21.84 19.79 16.22
C ARG A 336 -20.77 20.83 16.55
N ALA A 337 -19.70 20.86 15.76
CA ALA A 337 -18.58 21.77 15.98
C ALA A 337 -19.06 23.24 16.10
N PHE A 338 -18.67 23.90 17.19
CA PHE A 338 -19.01 25.30 17.51
C PHE A 338 -20.49 25.60 17.81
N SER A 339 -21.33 24.58 18.00
CA SER A 339 -22.74 24.74 18.40
C SER A 339 -22.92 24.83 19.92
N ASP A 340 -23.91 25.59 20.37
CA ASP A 340 -24.39 25.56 21.77
C ASP A 340 -25.04 24.21 22.13
N GLU A 341 -25.45 23.43 21.13
CA GLU A 341 -26.03 22.09 21.28
C GLU A 341 -24.98 20.97 21.17
N ALA A 342 -23.68 21.29 21.22
CA ALA A 342 -22.62 20.28 21.15
C ALA A 342 -22.66 19.34 22.37
N ASP A 343 -22.88 18.06 22.11
CA ASP A 343 -23.17 17.03 23.12
C ASP A 343 -22.24 15.80 23.04
N GLY A 344 -21.21 15.84 22.19
CA GLY A 344 -20.17 14.83 22.10
C GLY A 344 -19.55 14.70 20.71
N THR A 345 -18.74 13.66 20.51
CA THR A 345 -18.14 13.32 19.21
C THR A 345 -18.98 12.27 18.48
N GLY A 346 -18.97 12.35 17.15
CA GLY A 346 -19.31 11.25 16.26
C GLY A 346 -18.04 10.54 15.80
N TRP A 347 -18.06 9.21 15.77
CA TRP A 347 -16.98 8.43 15.16
C TRP A 347 -17.23 8.24 13.67
N GLY A 348 -16.15 8.29 12.88
CA GLY A 348 -16.19 8.11 11.44
C GLY A 348 -14.93 7.41 10.95
N GLU A 349 -15.07 6.72 9.82
CA GLU A 349 -13.98 6.13 9.03
C GLU A 349 -13.44 7.09 7.97
#